data_AF-A0AB39VDM4-F1
#
_entry.id   AF-A0AB39VDM4-F1
#
_cell.length_a   1.000
_cell.length_b   1.000
_cell.length_c   1.000
_cell.angle_alpha   90.00
_cell.angle_beta   90.00
_cell.angle_gamma   90.00
#
_symmetry.space_group_name_H-M   'P 1'
#
loop_
_entity.id
_entity.type
_entity.pdbx_description
1 polymer ?
#
loop_
_entity_poly.entity_id
_entity_poly.type
_entity_poly.pdbx_seq_one_letter_code
_entity_poly.pdbx_strand_id
1 'polypeptide(L)'
;MDALEKNPNSSVAFKRYFDIVKKRSNLEYESKLEKLSSIKGNWRAKVMEAVVFFKHGNREMGNFYLMSALKESSYNSEVMSLTSSIYILNQMYEEFEKYVLPYYTPEKHGVQTTLNVLEYYYSKRKYNEGLELCKFVSKYPWIEYYRKFMKLEEKFLKLKIKKTESRNKNEKNKLLPKNKFFSTNKPIWYYEFNKPEFLLNQTKRVKPNILILPLTSIGEKSEVAENLAISLPLYLNENLHYKTNLNYQVAIVYRGENLFVPKSKYSVDYMKKIRESNTNLNYILSGNILKTKNVERYEIEIYLYDVFNEQKLMLVSRAYDEQNLFQVQNDLLKKINNFFDRNIAIKYEKDMGNLVLFSQKLKFLLEPKEYKKHHSWRYKKLLSDQIDVVLEDRKNDLKKINLLALLYEVKRTNSQLLKEQKPLIYSMNIEGIFETQTLKVLAPIIFNIFDDEENFLANLEALNITDSTYVEWVKRFIENES
;
A
#
# COMPACT_ATOMS: atom_id res chain seq x y z
N MET A 1 -24.47 -33.02 25.45
CA MET A 1 -24.44 -34.05 24.40
C MET A 1 -25.63 -33.89 23.48
N ASP A 2 -26.82 -33.69 24.04
CA ASP A 2 -28.10 -33.55 23.34
C ASP A 2 -28.07 -32.51 22.19
N ALA A 3 -27.34 -31.40 22.37
CA ALA A 3 -27.18 -30.39 21.32
C ALA A 3 -26.30 -30.85 20.14
N LEU A 4 -25.31 -31.71 20.39
CA LEU A 4 -24.46 -32.32 19.36
C LEU A 4 -25.13 -33.52 18.69
N GLU A 5 -26.08 -34.18 19.35
CA GLU A 5 -26.91 -35.21 18.71
C GLU A 5 -27.88 -34.58 17.70
N LYS A 6 -28.44 -33.41 18.04
CA LYS A 6 -29.36 -32.67 17.15
C LYS A 6 -28.64 -31.87 16.06
N ASN A 7 -27.48 -31.29 16.37
CA ASN A 7 -26.64 -30.58 15.41
C ASN A 7 -25.17 -30.97 15.62
N PRO A 8 -24.72 -32.08 15.01
CA PRO A 8 -23.36 -32.61 15.21
C PRO A 8 -22.26 -31.64 14.76
N ASN A 9 -22.61 -30.71 13.87
CA ASN A 9 -21.71 -29.70 13.35
C ASN A 9 -21.98 -28.30 13.94
N SER A 10 -22.49 -28.19 15.15
CA SER A 10 -22.54 -26.91 15.87
C SER A 10 -21.17 -26.58 16.47
N SER A 11 -20.52 -25.52 15.99
CA SER A 11 -19.22 -25.06 16.50
C SER A 11 -19.26 -24.71 18.00
N VAL A 12 -20.33 -24.03 18.44
CA VAL A 12 -20.52 -23.60 19.84
C VAL A 12 -20.75 -24.80 20.76
N ALA A 13 -21.64 -25.72 20.37
CA ALA A 13 -21.91 -26.91 21.17
C ALA A 13 -20.68 -27.82 21.25
N PHE A 14 -19.96 -27.98 20.13
CA PHE A 14 -18.75 -28.78 20.05
C PHE A 14 -17.68 -28.23 20.98
N LYS A 15 -17.39 -26.92 20.87
CA LYS A 15 -16.39 -26.25 21.72
C LYS A 15 -16.74 -26.38 23.20
N ARG A 16 -17.96 -26.00 23.60
CA ARG A 16 -18.39 -26.06 25.01
C ARG A 16 -18.29 -27.47 25.59
N TYR A 17 -18.72 -28.48 24.82
CA TYR A 17 -18.66 -29.87 25.26
C TYR A 17 -17.22 -30.33 25.45
N PHE A 18 -16.38 -30.15 24.43
CA PHE A 18 -15.00 -30.63 24.46
C PHE A 18 -14.08 -29.82 25.38
N ASP A 19 -14.39 -28.56 25.67
CA ASP A 19 -13.69 -27.78 26.70
C ASP A 19 -13.91 -28.37 28.11
N ILE A 20 -15.10 -28.94 28.37
CA ILE A 20 -15.40 -29.63 29.64
C ILE A 20 -14.72 -31.00 29.69
N VAL A 21 -14.89 -31.80 28.63
CA VAL A 21 -14.33 -33.17 28.58
C VAL A 21 -12.80 -33.14 28.68
N LYS A 22 -12.13 -32.24 27.95
CA LYS A 22 -10.68 -32.12 27.96
C LYS A 22 -10.12 -31.74 29.34
N LYS A 23 -10.85 -30.96 30.13
CA LYS A 23 -10.45 -30.61 31.52
C LYS A 23 -10.52 -31.81 32.47
N ARG A 24 -11.32 -32.83 32.14
CA ARG A 24 -11.44 -34.04 32.97
C ARG A 24 -10.34 -35.04 32.66
N SER A 25 -10.11 -35.33 31.39
CA SER A 25 -9.06 -36.27 30.96
C SER A 25 -8.80 -36.18 29.46
N ASN A 26 -7.53 -36.32 29.06
CA ASN A 26 -7.15 -36.46 27.65
C ASN A 26 -7.64 -37.79 27.05
N LEU A 27 -7.64 -38.88 27.84
CA LEU A 27 -8.17 -40.18 27.40
C LEU A 27 -9.69 -40.12 27.18
N GLU A 28 -10.41 -39.43 28.07
CA GLU A 28 -11.85 -39.22 27.89
C GLU A 28 -12.14 -38.35 26.66
N TYR A 29 -11.32 -37.32 26.43
CA TYR A 29 -11.41 -36.47 25.23
C TYR A 29 -11.29 -37.28 23.95
N GLU A 30 -10.24 -38.09 23.82
CA GLU A 30 -10.00 -38.89 22.61
C GLU A 30 -11.09 -39.95 22.41
N SER A 31 -11.46 -40.68 23.48
CA SER A 31 -12.54 -41.68 23.38
C SER A 31 -13.90 -41.09 22.98
N LYS A 32 -14.23 -39.88 23.47
CA LYS A 32 -15.47 -39.19 23.07
C LYS A 32 -15.39 -38.65 21.65
N LEU A 33 -14.20 -38.22 21.22
CA LEU A 33 -13.98 -37.70 19.88
C LEU A 33 -14.06 -38.80 18.82
N GLU A 34 -13.44 -39.95 19.07
CA GLU A 34 -13.52 -41.16 18.23
C GLU A 34 -14.97 -41.60 18.01
N LYS A 35 -15.78 -41.63 19.08
CA LYS A 35 -17.21 -41.96 18.98
C LYS A 35 -17.95 -40.98 18.09
N LEU A 36 -17.71 -39.67 18.26
CA LEU A 36 -18.40 -38.65 17.47
C LEU A 36 -17.92 -38.61 16.00
N SER A 37 -16.65 -38.89 15.73
CA SER A 37 -16.08 -38.88 14.38
C SER A 37 -16.58 -40.05 13.54
N SER A 38 -16.94 -41.17 14.17
CA SER A 38 -17.56 -42.34 13.51
C SER A 38 -18.96 -42.05 12.94
N ILE A 39 -19.63 -41.00 13.40
CA ILE A 39 -20.98 -40.63 12.94
C ILE A 39 -20.90 -40.00 11.54
N LYS A 40 -21.64 -40.56 10.58
CA LYS A 40 -21.74 -40.03 9.21
C LYS A 40 -22.27 -38.59 9.23
N GLY A 41 -21.61 -37.70 8.48
CA GLY A 41 -21.96 -36.28 8.40
C GLY A 41 -21.36 -35.42 9.51
N ASN A 42 -20.78 -36.01 10.58
CA ASN A 42 -20.12 -35.26 11.65
C ASN A 42 -18.68 -34.87 11.26
N TRP A 43 -18.57 -34.01 10.25
CA TRP A 43 -17.28 -33.61 9.70
C TRP A 43 -16.41 -32.88 10.74
N ARG A 44 -16.99 -32.17 11.73
CA ARG A 44 -16.19 -31.42 12.71
C ARG A 44 -15.47 -32.34 13.68
N ALA A 45 -16.15 -33.38 14.14
CA ALA A 45 -15.49 -34.42 14.93
C ALA A 45 -14.37 -35.09 14.12
N LYS A 46 -14.61 -35.40 12.83
CA LYS A 46 -13.58 -35.97 11.94
C LYS A 46 -12.36 -35.06 11.77
N VAL A 47 -12.54 -33.75 11.58
CA VAL A 47 -11.41 -32.80 11.47
C VAL A 47 -10.58 -32.80 12.75
N MET A 48 -11.23 -32.80 13.92
CA MET A 48 -10.50 -32.81 15.20
C MET A 48 -9.83 -34.15 15.47
N GLU A 49 -10.48 -35.26 15.10
CA GLU A 49 -9.91 -36.60 15.20
C GLU A 49 -8.65 -36.74 14.34
N ALA A 50 -8.67 -36.16 13.13
CA ALA A 50 -7.48 -36.10 12.29
C ALA A 50 -6.30 -35.42 13.01
N VAL A 51 -6.55 -34.32 13.75
CA VAL A 51 -5.51 -33.64 14.53
C VAL A 51 -4.91 -34.56 15.61
N VAL A 52 -5.71 -35.41 16.25
CA VAL A 52 -5.22 -36.40 17.22
C VAL A 52 -4.30 -37.41 16.52
N PHE A 53 -4.73 -37.98 15.39
CA PHE A 53 -3.90 -38.92 14.62
C PHE A 53 -2.59 -38.30 14.14
N PHE A 54 -2.58 -37.05 13.69
CA PHE A 54 -1.34 -36.36 13.32
C PHE A 54 -0.39 -36.18 14.51
N LYS A 55 -0.90 -35.86 15.70
CA LYS A 55 -0.07 -35.76 16.92
C LYS A 55 0.56 -37.10 17.30
N HIS A 56 -0.14 -38.20 17.07
CA HIS A 56 0.38 -39.55 17.28
C HIS A 56 1.25 -40.08 16.12
N GLY A 57 1.55 -39.24 15.11
CA GLY A 57 2.37 -39.63 13.96
C GLY A 57 1.67 -40.51 12.92
N ASN A 58 0.38 -40.84 13.11
CA ASN A 58 -0.39 -41.63 12.17
C ASN A 58 -1.00 -40.75 11.07
N ARG A 59 -0.17 -40.46 10.05
CA ARG A 59 -0.56 -39.58 8.93
C ARG A 59 -1.66 -40.17 8.05
N GLU A 60 -1.68 -41.49 7.89
CA GLU A 60 -2.65 -42.18 7.04
C GLU A 60 -4.07 -42.01 7.58
N MET A 61 -4.29 -42.31 8.85
CA MET A 61 -5.59 -42.12 9.49
C MET A 61 -5.97 -40.64 9.60
N GLY A 62 -5.00 -39.77 9.88
CA GLY A 62 -5.22 -38.32 9.85
C GLY A 62 -5.78 -37.87 8.49
N ASN A 63 -5.17 -38.32 7.39
CA ASN A 63 -5.62 -38.00 6.03
C ASN A 63 -7.00 -38.61 5.71
N PHE A 64 -7.26 -39.85 6.13
CA PHE A 64 -8.55 -40.52 5.94
C PHE A 64 -9.71 -39.68 6.51
N TYR A 65 -9.54 -39.18 7.74
CA TYR A 65 -10.53 -38.35 8.41
C TYR A 65 -10.69 -36.97 7.75
N LEU A 66 -9.60 -36.33 7.32
CA LEU A 66 -9.66 -35.06 6.59
C LEU A 66 -10.39 -35.20 5.25
N MET A 67 -10.07 -36.21 4.46
CA MET A 67 -10.74 -36.48 3.18
C MET A 67 -12.24 -36.73 3.39
N SER A 68 -12.59 -37.51 4.40
CA SER A 68 -13.98 -37.82 4.73
C SER A 68 -14.74 -36.55 5.15
N ALA A 69 -14.13 -35.70 5.98
CA ALA A 69 -14.71 -34.43 6.39
C ALA A 69 -14.95 -33.48 5.20
N LEU A 70 -14.00 -33.38 4.26
CA LEU A 70 -14.13 -32.57 3.05
C LEU A 70 -15.34 -33.02 2.21
N LYS A 71 -15.46 -34.33 1.96
CA LYS A 71 -16.56 -34.90 1.17
C LYS A 71 -17.92 -34.73 1.86
N GLU A 72 -18.01 -35.08 3.14
CA GLU A 72 -19.27 -35.00 3.90
C GLU A 72 -19.78 -33.57 4.07
N SER A 73 -18.87 -32.59 4.17
CA SER A 73 -19.22 -31.18 4.25
C SER A 73 -19.54 -30.54 2.90
N SER A 74 -19.43 -31.29 1.79
CA SER A 74 -19.51 -30.77 0.42
C SER A 74 -18.53 -29.60 0.19
N TYR A 75 -17.33 -29.72 0.78
CA TYR A 75 -16.27 -28.72 0.69
C TYR A 75 -16.75 -27.33 1.11
N ASN A 76 -17.43 -27.21 2.26
CA ASN A 76 -17.86 -25.91 2.75
C ASN A 76 -16.66 -25.06 3.21
N SER A 77 -16.87 -23.75 3.41
CA SER A 77 -15.81 -22.80 3.75
C SER A 77 -15.05 -23.14 5.03
N GLU A 78 -15.75 -23.54 6.09
CA GLU A 78 -15.14 -23.85 7.39
C GLU A 78 -14.24 -25.09 7.30
N VAL A 79 -14.72 -26.18 6.69
CA VAL A 79 -13.94 -27.41 6.54
C VAL A 79 -12.77 -27.20 5.60
N MET A 80 -12.96 -26.49 4.48
CA MET A 80 -11.87 -26.17 3.57
C MET A 80 -10.77 -25.37 4.26
N SER A 81 -11.12 -24.38 5.09
CA SER A 81 -10.18 -23.60 5.87
C SER A 81 -9.40 -24.46 6.88
N LEU A 82 -10.10 -25.28 7.67
CA LEU A 82 -9.48 -26.14 8.68
C LEU A 82 -8.59 -27.22 8.05
N THR A 83 -9.13 -27.97 7.11
CA THR A 83 -8.43 -29.08 6.46
C THR A 83 -7.22 -28.60 5.66
N SER A 84 -7.35 -27.51 4.90
CA SER A 84 -6.20 -26.92 4.17
C SER A 84 -5.09 -26.47 5.13
N SER A 85 -5.44 -25.89 6.29
CA SER A 85 -4.46 -25.51 7.31
C SER A 85 -3.72 -26.74 7.87
N ILE A 86 -4.45 -27.81 8.18
CA ILE A 86 -3.87 -29.05 8.73
C ILE A 86 -2.92 -29.68 7.71
N TYR A 87 -3.28 -29.74 6.43
CA TYR A 87 -2.39 -30.26 5.39
C TYR A 87 -1.11 -29.43 5.25
N ILE A 88 -1.19 -28.10 5.28
CA ILE A 88 0.00 -27.23 5.25
C ILE A 88 0.92 -27.47 6.45
N LEU A 89 0.35 -27.48 7.67
CA LEU A 89 1.12 -27.66 8.91
C LEU A 89 1.86 -29.01 8.96
N ASN A 90 1.26 -30.06 8.38
CA ASN A 90 1.85 -31.40 8.32
C ASN A 90 2.68 -31.64 7.04
N GLN A 91 2.88 -30.62 6.20
CA GLN A 91 3.61 -30.70 4.92
C GLN A 91 3.05 -31.75 3.95
N MET A 92 1.75 -32.03 4.04
CA MET A 92 1.01 -32.99 3.21
C MET A 92 0.58 -32.37 1.88
N TYR A 93 1.57 -31.99 1.07
CA TYR A 93 1.34 -31.19 -0.12
C TYR A 93 0.73 -31.98 -1.28
N GLU A 94 0.95 -33.29 -1.36
CA GLU A 94 0.35 -34.15 -2.40
C GLU A 94 -1.16 -34.30 -2.15
N GLU A 95 -1.55 -34.50 -0.90
CA GLU A 95 -2.93 -34.55 -0.46
C GLU A 95 -3.60 -33.19 -0.60
N PHE A 96 -2.89 -32.10 -0.30
CA PHE A 96 -3.39 -30.75 -0.56
C PHE A 96 -3.72 -30.55 -2.04
N GLU A 97 -2.82 -30.95 -2.94
CA GLU A 97 -3.01 -30.84 -4.39
C GLU A 97 -4.15 -31.72 -4.90
N LYS A 98 -4.35 -32.90 -4.31
CA LYS A 98 -5.40 -33.83 -4.69
C LYS A 98 -6.79 -33.47 -4.14
N TYR A 99 -6.86 -33.02 -2.88
CA TYR A 99 -8.14 -32.91 -2.15
C TYR A 99 -8.57 -31.47 -1.88
N VAL A 100 -7.67 -30.49 -1.91
CA VAL A 100 -8.01 -29.07 -1.68
C VAL A 100 -8.10 -28.30 -2.99
N LEU A 101 -7.03 -28.29 -3.80
CA LEU A 101 -6.94 -27.45 -4.99
C LEU A 101 -8.10 -27.64 -6.00
N PRO A 102 -8.53 -28.87 -6.35
CA PRO A 102 -9.56 -29.06 -7.39
C PRO A 102 -10.93 -28.52 -7.02
N TYR A 103 -11.18 -28.35 -5.72
CA TYR A 103 -12.46 -27.90 -5.17
C TYR A 103 -12.40 -26.46 -4.68
N TYR A 104 -11.22 -25.84 -4.67
CA TYR A 104 -11.01 -24.50 -4.14
C TYR A 104 -11.42 -23.42 -5.15
N THR A 105 -12.37 -22.59 -4.72
CA THR A 105 -12.68 -21.29 -5.31
C THR A 105 -12.63 -20.19 -4.24
N PRO A 106 -11.99 -19.04 -4.46
CA PRO A 106 -11.92 -17.95 -3.49
C PRO A 106 -13.29 -17.47 -3.00
N GLU A 107 -14.27 -17.38 -3.90
CA GLU A 107 -15.66 -16.93 -3.64
C GLU A 107 -16.34 -17.78 -2.56
N LYS A 108 -16.21 -19.11 -2.65
CA LYS A 108 -16.85 -20.07 -1.74
C LYS A 108 -16.11 -20.24 -0.42
N HIS A 109 -14.77 -20.18 -0.43
CA HIS A 109 -13.95 -20.64 0.71
C HIS A 109 -13.26 -19.52 1.48
N GLY A 110 -13.35 -18.28 0.99
CA GLY A 110 -12.90 -17.10 1.71
C GLY A 110 -11.39 -16.99 1.90
N VAL A 111 -11.02 -16.01 2.73
CA VAL A 111 -9.65 -15.54 2.90
C VAL A 111 -8.71 -16.58 3.53
N GLN A 112 -9.16 -17.34 4.53
CA GLN A 112 -8.26 -18.25 5.24
C GLN A 112 -7.81 -19.42 4.36
N THR A 113 -8.75 -20.03 3.63
CA THR A 113 -8.41 -21.07 2.64
C THR A 113 -7.50 -20.50 1.54
N THR A 114 -7.76 -19.28 1.08
CA THR A 114 -6.91 -18.58 0.09
C THR A 114 -5.48 -18.41 0.57
N LEU A 115 -5.27 -17.97 1.81
CA LEU A 115 -3.93 -17.83 2.38
C LEU A 115 -3.20 -19.17 2.46
N ASN A 116 -3.90 -20.26 2.77
CA ASN A 116 -3.32 -21.61 2.78
C ASN A 116 -2.92 -22.07 1.38
N VAL A 117 -3.74 -21.79 0.36
CA VAL A 117 -3.40 -22.07 -1.05
C VAL A 117 -2.18 -21.28 -1.52
N LEU A 118 -2.09 -20.00 -1.14
CA LEU A 118 -0.91 -19.18 -1.43
C LEU A 118 0.34 -19.71 -0.71
N GLU A 119 0.24 -20.17 0.53
CA GLU A 119 1.38 -20.77 1.22
C GLU A 119 1.81 -22.09 0.56
N TYR A 120 0.86 -22.93 0.10
CA TYR A 120 1.16 -24.09 -0.74
C TYR A 120 1.93 -23.69 -2.02
N TYR A 121 1.45 -22.69 -2.76
CA TYR A 121 2.12 -22.21 -3.97
C TYR A 121 3.53 -21.69 -3.68
N TYR A 122 3.71 -20.98 -2.57
CA TYR A 122 5.02 -20.51 -2.14
C TYR A 122 5.96 -21.69 -1.83
N SER A 123 5.52 -22.67 -1.05
CA SER A 123 6.28 -23.88 -0.72
C SER A 123 6.68 -24.69 -1.95
N LYS A 124 5.80 -24.76 -2.96
CA LYS A 124 6.08 -25.44 -4.24
C LYS A 124 6.76 -24.56 -5.29
N ARG A 125 7.13 -23.32 -4.93
CA ARG A 125 7.75 -22.31 -5.83
C ARG A 125 6.91 -22.01 -7.08
N LYS A 126 5.59 -22.20 -7.01
CA LYS A 126 4.58 -21.88 -8.04
C LYS A 126 4.26 -20.37 -8.01
N TYR A 127 5.23 -19.53 -8.37
CA TYR A 127 5.11 -18.07 -8.20
C TYR A 127 4.16 -17.41 -9.20
N ASN A 128 3.94 -17.98 -10.39
CA ASN A 128 2.98 -17.43 -11.35
C ASN A 128 1.56 -17.55 -10.79
N GLU A 129 1.21 -18.74 -10.34
CA GLU A 129 -0.08 -19.07 -9.73
C GLU A 129 -0.29 -18.27 -8.44
N GLY A 130 0.76 -18.09 -7.63
CA GLY A 130 0.72 -17.25 -6.45
C GLY A 130 0.41 -15.78 -6.74
N LEU A 131 1.08 -15.18 -7.73
CA LEU A 131 0.87 -13.77 -8.11
C LEU A 131 -0.50 -13.56 -8.76
N GLU A 132 -0.91 -14.45 -9.67
CA GLU A 132 -2.23 -14.38 -10.30
C GLU A 132 -3.35 -14.55 -9.26
N LEU A 133 -3.20 -15.46 -8.29
CA LEU A 133 -4.17 -15.61 -7.22
C LEU A 133 -4.21 -14.36 -6.33
N CYS A 134 -3.06 -13.82 -5.90
CA CYS A 134 -3.01 -12.55 -5.15
C CYS A 134 -3.76 -11.42 -5.88
N LYS A 135 -3.50 -11.25 -7.18
CA LYS A 135 -4.16 -10.25 -8.03
C LYS A 135 -5.66 -10.50 -8.13
N PHE A 136 -6.07 -11.74 -8.38
CA PHE A 136 -7.48 -12.09 -8.52
C PHE A 136 -8.26 -11.80 -7.24
N VAL A 137 -7.70 -12.15 -6.07
CA VAL A 137 -8.40 -11.98 -4.79
C VAL A 137 -8.38 -10.57 -4.25
N SER A 138 -7.60 -9.65 -4.84
CA SER A 138 -7.59 -8.25 -4.41
C SER A 138 -8.92 -7.52 -4.66
N LYS A 139 -9.81 -8.10 -5.48
CA LYS A 139 -11.18 -7.60 -5.72
C LYS A 139 -12.14 -7.84 -4.54
N TYR A 140 -11.79 -8.70 -3.59
CA TYR A 140 -12.65 -9.03 -2.44
C TYR A 140 -12.46 -8.03 -1.30
N PRO A 141 -13.49 -7.79 -0.47
CA PRO A 141 -13.44 -6.88 0.67
C PRO A 141 -12.68 -7.49 1.87
N TRP A 142 -11.45 -7.98 1.65
CA TRP A 142 -10.59 -8.57 2.69
C TRP A 142 -9.46 -7.62 3.10
N ILE A 143 -9.75 -6.32 3.16
CA ILE A 143 -8.75 -5.28 3.44
C ILE A 143 -8.04 -5.50 4.78
N GLU A 144 -8.71 -6.09 5.77
CA GLU A 144 -8.11 -6.43 7.08
C GLU A 144 -6.90 -7.39 6.98
N TYR A 145 -6.78 -8.14 5.88
CA TYR A 145 -5.67 -9.09 5.64
C TYR A 145 -4.58 -8.52 4.72
N TYR A 146 -4.63 -7.24 4.35
CA TYR A 146 -3.72 -6.64 3.35
C TYR A 146 -2.24 -6.93 3.63
N ARG A 147 -1.82 -6.86 4.90
CA ARG A 147 -0.43 -7.13 5.31
C ARG A 147 0.03 -8.54 4.96
N LYS A 148 -0.85 -9.54 5.12
CA LYS A 148 -0.53 -10.94 4.79
C LYS A 148 -0.37 -11.11 3.29
N PHE A 149 -1.27 -10.52 2.50
CA PHE A 149 -1.19 -10.58 1.05
C PHE A 149 0.00 -9.82 0.47
N MET A 150 0.29 -8.61 0.93
CA MET A 150 1.47 -7.85 0.51
C MET A 150 2.77 -8.63 0.78
N LYS A 151 2.88 -9.28 1.94
CA LYS A 151 4.03 -10.15 2.26
C LYS A 151 4.17 -11.32 1.29
N LEU A 152 3.04 -11.89 0.83
CA LEU A 152 3.03 -12.96 -0.16
C LEU A 152 3.39 -12.45 -1.56
N GLU A 153 2.86 -11.30 -1.99
CA GLU A 153 3.25 -10.63 -3.23
C GLU A 153 4.77 -10.43 -3.30
N GLU A 154 5.37 -9.87 -2.24
CA GLU A 154 6.83 -9.70 -2.15
C GLU A 154 7.59 -11.04 -2.21
N LYS A 155 7.10 -12.06 -1.50
CA LYS A 155 7.70 -13.41 -1.51
C LYS A 155 7.72 -13.99 -2.92
N PHE A 156 6.60 -13.91 -3.63
CA PHE A 156 6.48 -14.45 -4.99
C PHE A 156 7.27 -13.63 -6.02
N LEU A 157 7.27 -12.31 -5.91
CA LEU A 157 8.09 -11.45 -6.76
C LEU A 157 9.58 -11.75 -6.59
N LYS A 158 10.06 -11.95 -5.36
CA LYS A 158 11.44 -12.39 -5.10
C LYS A 158 11.76 -13.74 -5.77
N LEU A 159 10.82 -14.69 -5.79
CA LEU A 159 10.99 -15.97 -6.51
C LEU A 159 11.06 -15.76 -8.03
N LYS A 160 10.19 -14.91 -8.58
CA LYS A 160 10.17 -14.55 -10.01
C LYS A 160 11.49 -13.91 -10.44
N ILE A 161 11.98 -12.93 -9.69
CA ILE A 161 13.23 -12.21 -9.98
C ILE A 161 14.40 -13.20 -9.97
N LYS A 162 14.55 -14.00 -8.91
CA LYS A 162 15.62 -15.01 -8.79
C LYS A 162 15.64 -16.00 -9.95
N LYS A 163 14.48 -16.44 -10.44
CA LYS A 163 14.38 -17.37 -11.58
C LYS A 163 14.72 -16.71 -12.92
N THR A 164 14.44 -15.41 -13.04
CA THR A 164 14.76 -14.62 -14.24
C THR A 164 16.27 -14.36 -14.29
N GLU A 165 16.87 -13.95 -13.17
CA GLU A 165 18.31 -13.75 -13.03
C GLU A 165 19.12 -15.04 -13.22
N SER A 166 18.62 -16.19 -12.77
CA SER A 166 19.33 -17.48 -12.94
C SER A 166 19.37 -17.98 -14.38
N ARG A 167 18.43 -17.55 -15.22
CA ARG A 167 18.39 -17.85 -16.67
C ARG A 167 19.35 -16.95 -17.47
N ASN A 168 19.58 -15.72 -17.03
CA ASN A 168 20.49 -14.77 -17.68
C ASN A 168 21.88 -14.79 -17.03
N LYS A 169 22.63 -15.89 -17.19
CA LYS A 169 23.98 -16.06 -16.60
C LYS A 169 25.02 -15.01 -17.06
N ASN A 170 24.81 -14.33 -18.19
CA ASN A 170 25.73 -13.34 -18.75
C ASN A 170 25.56 -11.92 -18.19
N GLU A 171 24.57 -11.66 -17.35
CA GLU A 171 24.34 -10.34 -16.73
C GLU A 171 24.49 -10.33 -15.21
N LYS A 172 25.10 -11.37 -14.61
CA LYS A 172 25.30 -11.45 -13.15
C LYS A 172 26.04 -10.25 -12.53
N ASN A 173 26.77 -9.47 -13.32
CA ASN A 173 27.58 -8.33 -12.86
C ASN A 173 27.07 -6.95 -13.31
N LYS A 174 25.93 -6.85 -13.99
CA LYS A 174 25.22 -5.57 -14.23
C LYS A 174 23.89 -5.65 -13.49
N LEU A 175 23.51 -4.61 -12.74
CA LEU A 175 22.16 -4.38 -12.17
C LEU A 175 21.92 -4.74 -10.68
N LEU A 176 22.89 -4.50 -9.79
CA LEU A 176 22.43 -3.79 -8.56
C LEU A 176 22.00 -2.40 -9.04
N PRO A 177 20.75 -1.96 -8.81
CA PRO A 177 20.34 -0.65 -9.30
C PRO A 177 21.30 0.37 -8.69
N LYS A 178 22.02 1.10 -9.55
CA LYS A 178 22.84 2.23 -9.08
C LYS A 178 21.92 3.21 -8.37
N ASN A 179 22.44 3.94 -7.40
CA ASN A 179 21.68 5.03 -6.79
C ASN A 179 21.26 6.01 -7.90
N LYS A 180 19.96 6.24 -8.00
CA LYS A 180 19.37 7.23 -8.91
C LYS A 180 18.80 8.38 -8.09
N PHE A 181 18.62 9.52 -8.74
CA PHE A 181 17.97 10.68 -8.14
C PHE A 181 16.62 10.90 -8.80
N PHE A 182 15.58 11.01 -7.99
CA PHE A 182 14.30 11.58 -8.39
C PHE A 182 14.35 13.06 -8.06
N SER A 183 14.34 13.91 -9.08
CA SER A 183 14.45 15.35 -8.92
C SER A 183 13.25 16.05 -9.54
N THR A 184 12.55 16.89 -8.78
CA THR A 184 11.32 17.54 -9.25
C THR A 184 10.99 18.83 -8.50
N ASN A 185 10.29 19.73 -9.19
CA ASN A 185 9.55 20.86 -8.61
C ASN A 185 8.05 20.78 -8.92
N LYS A 186 7.60 19.65 -9.47
CA LYS A 186 6.20 19.35 -9.78
C LYS A 186 5.66 18.36 -8.74
N PRO A 187 4.36 18.37 -8.45
CA PRO A 187 3.73 17.38 -7.57
C PRO A 187 3.94 15.94 -8.05
N ILE A 188 3.87 14.94 -7.16
CA ILE A 188 4.10 13.52 -7.55
C ILE A 188 3.05 13.05 -8.56
N TRP A 189 1.78 13.36 -8.30
CA TRP A 189 0.64 12.95 -9.13
C TRP A 189 0.76 13.43 -10.58
N TYR A 190 1.50 14.51 -10.85
CA TYR A 190 1.72 15.01 -12.21
C TYR A 190 2.31 13.93 -13.13
N TYR A 191 3.20 13.07 -12.61
CA TYR A 191 3.87 12.05 -13.39
C TYR A 191 2.97 10.83 -13.68
N GLU A 192 2.12 10.45 -12.72
CA GLU A 192 1.19 9.32 -12.86
C GLU A 192 -0.03 9.72 -13.70
N PHE A 193 -0.39 11.01 -13.68
CA PHE A 193 -1.61 11.52 -14.31
C PHE A 193 -1.39 12.11 -15.71
N ASN A 194 -0.54 11.48 -16.52
CA ASN A 194 -0.24 11.88 -17.91
C ASN A 194 0.27 13.33 -18.09
N LYS A 195 0.88 13.94 -17.06
CA LYS A 195 1.53 15.26 -17.13
C LYS A 195 0.57 16.40 -17.54
N PRO A 196 -0.44 16.73 -16.72
CA PRO A 196 -1.42 17.78 -17.01
C PRO A 196 -0.83 19.18 -16.77
N GLU A 197 -0.16 19.75 -17.76
CA GLU A 197 0.50 21.06 -17.61
C GLU A 197 -0.49 22.18 -17.25
N PHE A 198 -1.72 22.14 -17.76
CA PHE A 198 -2.77 23.14 -17.47
C PHE A 198 -3.18 23.20 -15.99
N LEU A 199 -2.96 22.14 -15.21
CA LEU A 199 -3.27 22.12 -13.77
C LEU A 199 -2.17 22.76 -12.92
N LEU A 200 -0.97 22.96 -13.46
CA LEU A 200 0.16 23.47 -12.70
C LEU A 200 0.07 24.99 -12.48
N ASN A 201 0.67 25.46 -11.41
CA ASN A 201 0.86 26.90 -11.21
C ASN A 201 1.93 27.43 -12.18
N GLN A 202 1.46 28.20 -13.17
CA GLN A 202 2.26 28.80 -14.24
C GLN A 202 3.01 30.08 -13.84
N THR A 203 2.88 30.53 -12.59
CA THR A 203 3.62 31.72 -12.13
C THR A 203 5.12 31.53 -12.27
N LYS A 204 5.79 32.54 -12.84
CA LYS A 204 7.25 32.52 -13.04
C LYS A 204 7.95 32.36 -11.70
N ARG A 205 8.79 31.34 -11.60
CA ARG A 205 9.58 31.06 -10.40
C ARG A 205 10.66 32.13 -10.20
N VAL A 206 10.81 32.61 -8.98
CA VAL A 206 11.73 33.69 -8.60
C VAL A 206 12.70 33.22 -7.52
N LYS A 207 13.85 33.89 -7.44
CA LYS A 207 14.85 33.68 -6.38
C LYS A 207 14.22 33.87 -4.99
N PRO A 208 14.79 33.24 -3.95
CA PRO A 208 16.01 32.43 -3.95
C PRO A 208 15.83 31.03 -4.57
N ASN A 209 16.95 30.43 -4.98
CA ASN A 209 17.03 29.05 -5.46
C ASN A 209 17.24 28.09 -4.28
N ILE A 210 16.31 27.15 -4.08
CA ILE A 210 16.26 26.27 -2.91
C ILE A 210 16.35 24.81 -3.34
N LEU A 211 17.29 24.05 -2.77
CA LEU A 211 17.33 22.60 -2.89
C LEU A 211 16.74 21.99 -1.63
N ILE A 212 15.78 21.09 -1.79
CA ILE A 212 15.13 20.40 -0.68
C ILE A 212 15.58 18.95 -0.69
N LEU A 213 16.16 18.51 0.42
CA LEU A 213 16.65 17.14 0.60
C LEU A 213 15.75 16.37 1.58
N PRO A 214 15.76 15.02 1.54
CA PRO A 214 15.24 14.19 2.61
C PRO A 214 15.75 14.65 3.97
N LEU A 215 14.91 14.60 4.99
CA LEU A 215 15.39 14.70 6.36
C LEU A 215 16.20 13.43 6.69
N THR A 216 17.00 13.52 7.74
CA THR A 216 17.73 12.38 8.28
C THR A 216 16.88 11.66 9.32
N SER A 217 17.03 10.34 9.46
CA SER A 217 16.40 9.53 10.51
C SER A 217 17.50 8.97 11.41
N ILE A 218 17.68 9.57 12.58
CA ILE A 218 18.78 9.30 13.52
C ILE A 218 18.22 8.54 14.73
N GLY A 219 19.03 7.66 15.32
CA GLY A 219 18.68 6.92 16.54
C GLY A 219 18.03 5.57 16.25
N GLU A 220 16.99 5.23 17.01
CA GLU A 220 16.28 3.96 16.87
C GLU A 220 15.57 3.84 15.52
N LYS A 221 15.58 2.63 14.95
CA LYS A 221 14.89 2.35 13.69
C LYS A 221 13.37 2.54 13.87
N SER A 222 12.82 3.53 13.17
CA SER A 222 11.38 3.81 13.15
C SER A 222 10.89 3.96 11.71
N GLU A 223 9.90 3.14 11.32
CA GLU A 223 9.25 3.24 10.00
C GLU A 223 8.55 4.59 9.84
N VAL A 224 7.94 5.11 10.91
CA VAL A 224 7.31 6.43 10.93
C VAL A 224 8.33 7.52 10.62
N ALA A 225 9.49 7.50 11.30
CA ALA A 225 10.56 8.48 11.05
C ALA A 225 11.11 8.40 9.63
N GLU A 226 11.34 7.18 9.10
CA GLU A 226 11.82 6.99 7.73
C GLU A 226 10.81 7.46 6.67
N ASN A 227 9.53 7.16 6.85
CA ASN A 227 8.49 7.62 5.94
C ASN A 227 8.31 9.14 6.03
N LEU A 228 8.34 9.72 7.24
CA LEU A 228 8.23 11.16 7.45
C LEU A 228 9.41 11.92 6.83
N ALA A 229 10.62 11.38 6.94
CA ALA A 229 11.83 11.98 6.40
C ALA A 229 11.78 12.27 4.89
N ILE A 230 11.03 11.43 4.17
CA ILE A 230 10.78 11.53 2.74
C ILE A 230 9.50 12.32 2.44
N SER A 231 8.45 12.05 3.21
CA SER A 231 7.13 12.60 2.96
C SER A 231 7.05 14.10 3.18
N LEU A 232 7.74 14.63 4.19
CA LEU A 232 7.69 16.05 4.52
C LEU A 232 8.27 16.95 3.40
N PRO A 233 9.44 16.64 2.80
CA PRO A 233 9.92 17.31 1.59
C PRO A 233 8.94 17.26 0.41
N LEU A 234 8.29 16.12 0.19
CA LEU A 234 7.35 15.92 -0.93
C LEU A 234 6.03 16.69 -0.72
N TYR A 235 5.52 16.68 0.50
CA TYR A 235 4.38 17.50 0.91
C TYR A 235 4.68 18.99 0.78
N LEU A 236 5.89 19.40 1.19
CA LEU A 236 6.33 20.78 1.03
C LEU A 236 6.40 21.17 -0.45
N ASN A 237 6.92 20.30 -1.33
CA ASN A 237 6.93 20.52 -2.78
C ASN A 237 5.54 20.79 -3.34
N GLU A 238 4.52 20.01 -2.98
CA GLU A 238 3.16 20.27 -3.47
C GLU A 238 2.64 21.64 -3.02
N ASN A 239 2.88 22.01 -1.75
CA ASN A 239 2.46 23.32 -1.24
C ASN A 239 3.22 24.49 -1.88
N LEU A 240 4.54 24.37 -2.02
CA LEU A 240 5.36 25.40 -2.67
C LEU A 240 4.99 25.57 -4.13
N HIS A 241 4.68 24.46 -4.83
CA HIS A 241 4.28 24.49 -6.23
C HIS A 241 3.06 25.39 -6.41
N TYR A 242 2.01 25.16 -5.62
CA TYR A 242 0.71 25.83 -5.81
C TYR A 242 0.58 27.18 -5.13
N LYS A 243 1.23 27.36 -3.99
CA LYS A 243 0.99 28.52 -3.12
C LYS A 243 2.10 29.56 -3.16
N THR A 244 3.18 29.30 -3.91
CA THR A 244 4.29 30.24 -4.02
C THR A 244 4.82 30.30 -5.44
N ASN A 245 5.63 31.32 -5.71
CA ASN A 245 6.49 31.45 -6.88
C ASN A 245 7.96 31.18 -6.54
N LEU A 246 8.29 30.53 -5.41
CA LEU A 246 9.69 30.25 -5.06
C LEU A 246 10.33 29.31 -6.08
N ASN A 247 11.60 29.54 -6.42
CA ASN A 247 12.35 28.61 -7.24
C ASN A 247 13.00 27.53 -6.36
N TYR A 248 12.54 26.29 -6.52
CA TYR A 248 13.02 25.19 -5.69
C TYR A 248 13.06 23.87 -6.48
N GLN A 249 13.77 22.90 -5.92
CA GLN A 249 13.82 21.53 -6.41
C GLN A 249 13.92 20.55 -5.24
N VAL A 250 13.12 19.50 -5.23
CA VAL A 250 13.28 18.35 -4.32
C VAL A 250 14.14 17.30 -5.00
N ALA A 251 15.12 16.75 -4.30
CA ALA A 251 15.97 15.67 -4.79
C ALA A 251 16.00 14.49 -3.82
N ILE A 252 15.53 13.32 -4.25
CA ILE A 252 15.44 12.10 -3.44
C ILE A 252 16.24 10.98 -4.09
N VAL A 253 17.15 10.40 -3.32
CA VAL A 253 17.94 9.25 -3.77
C VAL A 253 17.12 7.97 -3.63
N TYR A 254 17.16 7.11 -4.64
CA TYR A 254 16.46 5.84 -4.63
C TYR A 254 17.27 4.71 -5.31
N ARG A 255 16.92 3.48 -4.96
CA ARG A 255 17.46 2.24 -5.54
C ARG A 255 16.33 1.25 -5.78
N GLY A 256 15.93 1.08 -7.04
CA GLY A 256 14.69 0.36 -7.38
C GLY A 256 13.50 1.14 -6.83
N GLU A 257 12.73 0.56 -5.92
CA GLU A 257 11.68 1.26 -5.17
C GLU A 257 12.12 1.74 -3.77
N ASN A 258 13.34 1.37 -3.33
CA ASN A 258 13.81 1.76 -2.00
C ASN A 258 14.26 3.21 -1.99
N LEU A 259 13.62 4.03 -1.17
CA LEU A 259 13.97 5.44 -0.96
C LEU A 259 15.07 5.52 0.10
N PHE A 260 16.14 6.26 -0.18
CA PHE A 260 17.26 6.38 0.74
C PHE A 260 16.96 7.45 1.79
N VAL A 261 17.04 7.05 3.07
CA VAL A 261 16.95 7.95 4.23
C VAL A 261 18.30 7.96 4.94
N PRO A 262 19.01 9.09 4.99
CA PRO A 262 20.29 9.18 5.69
C PRO A 262 20.13 8.92 7.19
N LYS A 263 21.11 8.23 7.77
CA LYS A 263 21.15 7.87 9.20
C LYS A 263 22.03 8.78 10.06
N SER A 264 22.67 9.76 9.43
CA SER A 264 23.53 10.73 10.07
C SER A 264 23.19 12.14 9.56
N LYS A 265 23.48 13.15 10.39
CA LYS A 265 23.33 14.56 10.01
C LYS A 265 24.16 14.84 8.76
N TYR A 266 23.61 15.61 7.82
CA TYR A 266 24.39 16.08 6.67
C TYR A 266 25.57 16.94 7.14
N SER A 267 26.76 16.60 6.64
CA SER A 267 27.99 17.34 6.92
C SER A 267 28.05 18.65 6.13
N VAL A 268 28.80 19.61 6.66
CA VAL A 268 29.07 20.88 5.95
C VAL A 268 29.76 20.60 4.62
N ASP A 269 30.74 19.70 4.58
CA ASP A 269 31.45 19.32 3.35
C ASP A 269 30.52 18.77 2.27
N TYR A 270 29.48 18.01 2.67
CA TYR A 270 28.49 17.52 1.73
C TYR A 270 27.67 18.66 1.15
N MET A 271 27.26 19.63 1.97
CA MET A 271 26.55 20.83 1.49
C MET A 271 27.42 21.69 0.57
N LYS A 272 28.73 21.79 0.86
CA LYS A 272 29.71 22.47 -0.01
C LYS A 272 29.82 21.80 -1.38
N LYS A 273 29.92 20.46 -1.43
CA LYS A 273 29.94 19.71 -2.69
C LYS A 273 28.67 19.89 -3.53
N ILE A 274 27.51 20.01 -2.88
CA ILE A 274 26.25 20.34 -3.57
C ILE A 274 26.35 21.72 -4.21
N ARG A 275 26.83 22.74 -3.49
CA ARG A 275 27.04 24.09 -4.01
C ARG A 275 28.00 24.10 -5.19
N GLU A 276 29.13 23.38 -5.09
CA GLU A 276 30.11 23.29 -6.19
C GLU A 276 29.46 22.75 -7.48
N SER A 277 28.52 21.81 -7.34
CA SER A 277 27.77 21.24 -8.45
C SER A 277 26.58 22.11 -8.91
N ASN A 278 26.13 23.06 -8.08
CA ASN A 278 25.01 23.95 -8.35
C ASN A 278 25.31 25.36 -7.81
N THR A 279 26.12 26.10 -8.57
CA THR A 279 26.67 27.40 -8.17
C THR A 279 25.61 28.49 -7.98
N ASN A 280 24.41 28.30 -8.52
CA ASN A 280 23.29 29.23 -8.40
C ASN A 280 22.44 29.01 -7.13
N LEU A 281 22.77 28.03 -6.30
CA LEU A 281 21.98 27.67 -5.13
C LEU A 281 22.12 28.70 -4.01
N ASN A 282 20.99 29.15 -3.44
CA ASN A 282 20.98 30.06 -2.30
C ASN A 282 20.84 29.31 -0.98
N TYR A 283 19.94 28.34 -0.93
CA TYR A 283 19.65 27.59 0.29
C TYR A 283 19.51 26.09 0.05
N ILE A 284 19.89 25.29 1.04
CA ILE A 284 19.53 23.87 1.13
C ILE A 284 18.59 23.67 2.32
N LEU A 285 17.35 23.24 2.07
CA LEU A 285 16.41 22.87 3.12
C LEU A 285 16.55 21.38 3.44
N SER A 286 16.75 21.08 4.72
CA SER A 286 16.75 19.71 5.23
C SER A 286 16.51 19.72 6.75
N GLY A 287 16.69 18.58 7.40
CA GLY A 287 16.44 18.44 8.82
C GLY A 287 16.83 17.07 9.36
N ASN A 288 16.57 16.87 10.65
CA ASN A 288 16.85 15.65 11.39
C ASN A 288 15.60 15.23 12.16
N ILE A 289 15.28 13.94 12.11
CA ILE A 289 14.28 13.30 12.95
C ILE A 289 15.04 12.33 13.85
N LEU A 290 15.16 12.67 15.12
CA LEU A 290 15.79 11.83 16.13
C LEU A 290 14.69 11.04 16.87
N LYS A 291 14.81 9.71 16.83
CA LYS A 291 14.00 8.80 17.62
C LYS A 291 14.86 8.19 18.73
N THR A 292 14.60 8.61 19.97
CA THR A 292 15.28 8.08 21.14
C THR A 292 14.64 6.77 21.58
N LYS A 293 15.48 5.79 21.94
CA LYS A 293 15.02 4.47 22.36
C LYS A 293 14.10 4.54 23.57
N ASN A 294 12.99 3.81 23.56
CA ASN A 294 12.00 3.74 24.64
C ASN A 294 11.30 5.08 24.98
N VAL A 295 11.42 6.09 24.12
CA VAL A 295 10.72 7.37 24.28
C VAL A 295 9.70 7.49 23.16
N GLU A 296 8.42 7.69 23.48
CA GLU A 296 7.33 7.86 22.50
C GLU A 296 7.32 9.26 21.84
N ARG A 297 8.50 9.86 21.65
CA ARG A 297 8.69 11.19 21.07
C ARG A 297 9.68 11.17 19.91
N TYR A 298 9.52 12.16 19.04
CA TYR A 298 10.38 12.45 17.91
C TYR A 298 10.90 13.88 18.07
N GLU A 299 12.21 14.03 18.22
CA GLU A 299 12.85 15.34 18.19
C GLU A 299 13.12 15.71 16.73
N ILE A 300 12.47 16.79 16.27
CA ILE A 300 12.56 17.20 14.86
C ILE A 300 13.19 18.59 14.77
N GLU A 301 14.27 18.63 14.00
CA GLU A 301 14.99 19.83 13.60
C GLU A 301 14.82 20.03 12.10
N ILE A 302 14.42 21.21 11.65
CA ILE A 302 14.38 21.58 10.23
C ILE A 302 15.10 22.91 10.08
N TYR A 303 15.98 23.00 9.10
CA TYR A 303 16.83 24.15 8.87
C TYR A 303 16.99 24.47 7.39
N LEU A 304 17.31 25.73 7.12
CA LEU A 304 17.89 26.19 5.86
C LEU A 304 19.40 26.33 6.06
N TYR A 305 20.19 25.65 5.26
CA TYR A 305 21.61 25.94 5.15
C TYR A 305 21.79 27.09 4.15
N ASP A 306 22.20 28.24 4.64
CA ASP A 306 22.60 29.39 3.84
C ASP A 306 23.96 29.08 3.21
N VAL A 307 23.93 28.88 1.89
CA VAL A 307 25.08 28.41 1.13
C VAL A 307 26.16 29.48 1.01
N PHE A 308 25.81 30.77 1.10
CA PHE A 308 26.74 31.89 1.00
C PHE A 308 27.45 32.13 2.32
N ASN A 309 26.69 32.19 3.41
CA ASN A 309 27.22 32.44 4.76
C ASN A 309 27.68 31.16 5.48
N GLU A 310 27.53 30.00 4.83
CA GLU A 310 27.86 28.67 5.35
C GLU A 310 27.25 28.33 6.71
N GLN A 311 26.06 28.86 7.01
CA GLN A 311 25.40 28.74 8.31
C GLN A 311 24.06 28.01 8.24
N LYS A 312 23.70 27.32 9.32
CA LYS A 312 22.38 26.69 9.48
C LYS A 312 21.42 27.65 10.17
N LEU A 313 20.36 28.03 9.46
CA LEU A 313 19.24 28.83 9.94
C LEU A 313 18.11 27.89 10.38
N MET A 314 17.90 27.76 11.68
CA MET A 314 16.88 26.87 12.25
C MET A 314 15.48 27.41 11.99
N LEU A 315 14.63 26.60 11.34
CA LEU A 315 13.21 26.91 11.11
C LEU A 315 12.32 26.28 12.18
N VAL A 316 12.53 24.98 12.43
CA VAL A 316 11.78 24.18 13.41
C VAL A 316 12.79 23.46 14.30
N SER A 317 12.55 23.48 15.61
CA SER A 317 13.28 22.67 16.58
C SER A 317 12.33 22.37 17.73
N ARG A 318 11.75 21.17 17.74
CA ARG A 318 10.72 20.78 18.70
C ARG A 318 10.60 19.27 18.82
N ALA A 319 10.21 18.80 20.01
CA ALA A 319 9.80 17.42 20.24
C ALA A 319 8.30 17.26 19.99
N TYR A 320 7.93 16.21 19.25
CA TYR A 320 6.56 15.83 18.94
C TYR A 320 6.28 14.43 19.47
N ASP A 321 5.10 14.23 20.04
CA ASP A 321 4.56 12.90 20.35
C ASP A 321 3.94 12.30 19.09
N GLU A 322 3.75 10.98 19.05
CA GLU A 322 3.19 10.31 17.86
C GLU A 322 1.80 10.86 17.47
N GLN A 323 0.96 11.21 18.45
CA GLN A 323 -0.38 11.74 18.25
C GLN A 323 -0.41 13.17 17.65
N ASN A 324 0.65 13.96 17.84
CA ASN A 324 0.71 15.35 17.38
C ASN A 324 1.79 15.58 16.31
N LEU A 325 2.42 14.50 15.82
CA LEU A 325 3.50 14.54 14.85
C LEU A 325 3.12 15.29 13.56
N PHE A 326 1.83 15.29 13.20
CA PHE A 326 1.31 16.03 12.03
C PHE A 326 1.53 17.53 12.14
N GLN A 327 1.70 18.08 13.36
CA GLN A 327 1.92 19.52 13.56
C GLN A 327 3.22 20.00 12.94
N VAL A 328 4.22 19.12 12.75
CA VAL A 328 5.50 19.48 12.14
C VAL A 328 5.33 20.11 10.75
N GLN A 329 4.34 19.65 9.97
CA GLN A 329 4.08 20.18 8.64
C GLN A 329 3.49 21.59 8.69
N ASN A 330 2.64 21.86 9.68
CA ASN A 330 2.03 23.16 9.91
C ASN A 330 3.07 24.17 10.40
N ASP A 331 3.92 23.74 11.33
CA ASP A 331 5.04 24.53 11.85
C ASP A 331 6.02 24.87 10.72
N LEU A 332 6.38 23.88 9.89
CA LEU A 332 7.25 24.08 8.73
C LEU A 332 6.68 25.10 7.74
N LEU A 333 5.42 24.94 7.32
CA LEU A 333 4.79 25.86 6.38
C LEU A 333 4.75 27.29 6.94
N LYS A 334 4.38 27.47 8.22
CA LYS A 334 4.38 28.78 8.88
C LYS A 334 5.76 29.42 8.89
N LYS A 335 6.81 28.64 9.19
CA LYS A 335 8.18 29.15 9.28
C LYS A 335 8.76 29.50 7.91
N ILE A 336 8.51 28.69 6.88
CA ILE A 336 8.87 29.00 5.49
C ILE A 336 8.15 30.27 5.03
N ASN A 337 6.87 30.40 5.36
CA ASN A 337 6.08 31.56 4.98
C ASN A 337 6.67 32.86 5.53
N ASN A 338 7.00 32.85 6.83
CA ASN A 338 7.62 33.99 7.50
C ASN A 338 9.04 34.26 7.00
N PHE A 339 9.83 33.22 6.72
CA PHE A 339 11.23 33.38 6.32
C PHE A 339 11.38 33.99 4.93
N PHE A 340 10.60 33.51 3.96
CA PHE A 340 10.68 33.98 2.58
C PHE A 340 9.72 35.11 2.25
N ASP A 341 8.95 35.58 3.23
CA ASP A 341 7.87 36.56 3.05
C ASP A 341 6.96 36.16 1.88
N ARG A 342 6.30 35.02 2.04
CA ARG A 342 5.34 34.49 1.06
C ARG A 342 3.95 34.44 1.71
N ASN A 343 2.91 34.30 0.89
CA ASN A 343 1.52 34.16 1.34
C ASN A 343 1.01 32.73 1.09
N ILE A 344 1.71 31.74 1.62
CA ILE A 344 1.27 30.34 1.62
C ILE A 344 0.00 30.27 2.46
N ALA A 345 -1.14 30.00 1.82
CA ALA A 345 -2.36 29.67 2.53
C ALA A 345 -2.14 28.41 3.40
N ILE A 346 -2.08 28.60 4.71
CA ILE A 346 -1.87 27.50 5.66
C ILE A 346 -3.20 26.79 5.87
N LYS A 347 -3.24 25.52 5.46
CA LYS A 347 -4.32 24.61 5.84
C LYS A 347 -3.76 23.66 6.89
N TYR A 348 -4.31 23.73 8.09
CA TYR A 348 -3.87 22.90 9.19
C TYR A 348 -4.38 21.47 8.98
N GLU A 349 -3.46 20.54 8.75
CA GLU A 349 -3.75 19.12 8.82
C GLU A 349 -3.92 18.70 10.27
N LYS A 350 -4.74 17.66 10.50
CA LYS A 350 -5.05 17.11 11.82
C LYS A 350 -4.64 15.64 11.99
N ASP A 351 -4.13 15.04 10.93
CA ASP A 351 -3.76 13.63 10.90
C ASP A 351 -2.46 13.42 10.09
N MET A 352 -1.73 12.36 10.43
CA MET A 352 -0.48 11.96 9.79
C MET A 352 -0.67 11.14 8.51
N GLY A 353 -1.84 10.53 8.33
CA GLY A 353 -2.18 9.61 7.26
C GLY A 353 -1.81 10.19 5.91
N ASN A 354 -2.38 11.36 5.54
CA ASN A 354 -2.08 12.02 4.26
C ASN A 354 -0.58 12.26 4.04
N LEU A 355 0.14 12.70 5.08
CA LEU A 355 1.55 13.01 4.98
C LEU A 355 2.34 11.74 4.63
N VAL A 356 2.14 10.64 5.36
CA VAL A 356 2.88 9.38 5.15
C VAL A 356 2.66 8.79 3.75
N LEU A 357 1.53 9.07 3.10
CA LEU A 357 1.24 8.59 1.76
C LEU A 357 2.18 9.15 0.69
N PHE A 358 2.79 10.33 0.87
CA PHE A 358 3.72 10.88 -0.13
C PHE A 358 4.91 9.96 -0.40
N SER A 359 5.50 9.37 0.65
CA SER A 359 6.57 8.39 0.48
C SER A 359 6.09 7.15 -0.28
N GLN A 360 4.87 6.67 0.00
CA GLN A 360 4.32 5.49 -0.66
C GLN A 360 4.03 5.77 -2.14
N LYS A 361 3.38 6.90 -2.46
CA LYS A 361 3.14 7.36 -3.83
C LYS A 361 4.43 7.44 -4.64
N LEU A 362 5.50 8.00 -4.06
CA LEU A 362 6.79 8.05 -4.75
C LEU A 362 7.35 6.64 -5.00
N LYS A 363 7.21 5.69 -4.07
CA LYS A 363 7.64 4.30 -4.31
C LYS A 363 6.90 3.66 -5.49
N PHE A 364 5.58 3.87 -5.61
CA PHE A 364 4.78 3.38 -6.73
C PHE A 364 5.17 4.04 -8.05
N LEU A 365 5.41 5.36 -8.05
CA LEU A 365 5.88 6.06 -9.23
C LEU A 365 7.22 5.50 -9.74
N LEU A 366 8.14 5.20 -8.82
CA LEU A 366 9.49 4.72 -9.13
C LEU A 366 9.55 3.20 -9.38
N GLU A 367 8.45 2.48 -9.13
CA GLU A 367 8.40 1.04 -9.30
C GLU A 367 8.55 0.64 -10.78
N PRO A 368 9.35 -0.39 -11.12
CA PRO A 368 9.40 -0.93 -12.47
C PRO A 368 8.02 -1.35 -12.99
N LYS A 369 7.66 -0.93 -14.20
CA LYS A 369 6.35 -1.21 -14.82
C LYS A 369 5.96 -2.69 -14.81
N GLU A 370 6.94 -3.57 -14.99
CA GLU A 370 6.74 -5.03 -15.02
C GLU A 370 6.27 -5.64 -13.69
N TYR A 371 6.52 -4.93 -12.58
CA TYR A 371 6.20 -5.36 -11.22
C TYR A 371 4.88 -4.77 -10.72
N LYS A 372 4.49 -3.59 -11.20
CA LYS A 372 3.27 -2.89 -10.76
C LYS A 372 1.99 -3.75 -10.79
N LYS A 373 1.87 -4.61 -11.81
CA LYS A 373 0.72 -5.52 -11.99
C LYS A 373 0.62 -6.63 -10.94
N HIS A 374 1.66 -6.82 -10.12
CA HIS A 374 1.79 -7.88 -9.11
C HIS A 374 1.65 -7.35 -7.67
N HIS A 375 1.45 -6.04 -7.49
CA HIS A 375 1.30 -5.38 -6.20
C HIS A 375 -0.14 -4.94 -5.92
N SER A 376 -1.12 -5.74 -6.33
CA SER A 376 -2.54 -5.40 -6.26
C SER A 376 -3.00 -5.08 -4.83
N TRP A 377 -2.51 -5.78 -3.82
CA TRP A 377 -2.84 -5.51 -2.42
C TRP A 377 -2.19 -4.25 -1.88
N ARG A 378 -0.98 -3.95 -2.33
CA ARG A 378 -0.32 -2.68 -2.01
C ARG A 378 -1.10 -1.50 -2.60
N TYR A 379 -1.52 -1.60 -3.87
CA TYR A 379 -2.39 -0.59 -4.51
C TYR A 379 -3.73 -0.49 -3.81
N LYS A 380 -4.36 -1.62 -3.43
CA LYS A 380 -5.62 -1.64 -2.68
C LYS A 380 -5.50 -0.86 -1.37
N LYS A 381 -4.42 -1.07 -0.61
CA LYS A 381 -4.18 -0.33 0.64
C LYS A 381 -3.97 1.16 0.39
N LEU A 382 -3.11 1.53 -0.56
CA LEU A 382 -2.87 2.94 -0.90
C LEU A 382 -4.16 3.64 -1.36
N LEU A 383 -5.00 2.97 -2.16
CA LEU A 383 -6.26 3.50 -2.63
C LEU A 383 -7.26 3.72 -1.48
N SER A 384 -7.39 2.75 -0.58
CA SER A 384 -8.21 2.89 0.63
C SER A 384 -7.76 4.10 1.45
N ASP A 385 -6.46 4.22 1.74
CA ASP A 385 -5.92 5.32 2.55
C ASP A 385 -6.14 6.67 1.87
N GLN A 386 -6.01 6.74 0.54
CA GLN A 386 -6.21 7.97 -0.20
C GLN A 386 -7.69 8.40 -0.28
N ILE A 387 -8.61 7.44 -0.29
CA ILE A 387 -10.06 7.69 -0.20
C ILE A 387 -10.39 8.27 1.17
N ASP A 388 -9.91 7.66 2.24
CA ASP A 388 -10.13 8.14 3.62
C ASP A 388 -9.65 9.59 3.78
N VAL A 389 -8.45 9.89 3.28
CA VAL A 389 -7.88 11.26 3.28
C VAL A 389 -8.77 12.28 2.54
N VAL A 390 -9.43 11.89 1.45
CA VAL A 390 -10.37 12.78 0.73
C VAL A 390 -11.68 12.95 1.50
N LEU A 391 -12.20 11.89 2.09
CA LEU A 391 -13.45 11.92 2.85
C LEU A 391 -13.33 12.74 4.14
N GLU A 392 -12.17 12.71 4.79
CA GLU A 392 -11.85 13.53 5.96
C GLU A 392 -11.73 15.03 5.62
N ASP A 393 -11.33 15.37 4.39
CA ASP A 393 -11.12 16.75 3.95
C ASP A 393 -11.68 17.01 2.54
N ARG A 394 -13.01 16.91 2.45
CA ARG A 394 -13.79 17.05 1.20
C ARG A 394 -13.62 18.40 0.49
N LYS A 395 -13.02 19.41 1.12
CA LYS A 395 -12.80 20.74 0.54
C LYS A 395 -11.42 20.92 -0.09
N ASN A 396 -10.56 19.89 -0.06
CA ASN A 396 -9.18 19.98 -0.55
C ASN A 396 -9.02 19.41 -1.96
N ASP A 397 -8.85 20.30 -2.94
CA ASP A 397 -8.73 19.89 -4.33
C ASP A 397 -7.45 19.09 -4.62
N LEU A 398 -6.35 19.38 -3.91
CA LEU A 398 -5.10 18.63 -4.09
C LEU A 398 -5.25 17.16 -3.65
N LYS A 399 -5.94 16.91 -2.54
CA LYS A 399 -6.22 15.53 -2.07
C LYS A 399 -7.06 14.77 -3.09
N LYS A 400 -8.03 15.44 -3.74
CA LYS A 400 -8.88 14.85 -4.79
C LYS A 400 -8.11 14.59 -6.09
N ILE A 401 -7.25 15.51 -6.52
CA ILE A 401 -6.37 15.29 -7.69
C ILE A 401 -5.45 14.09 -7.45
N ASN A 402 -4.89 13.98 -6.24
CA ASN A 402 -4.10 12.80 -5.86
C ASN A 402 -4.90 11.49 -5.95
N LEU A 403 -6.19 11.50 -5.54
CA LEU A 403 -7.07 10.34 -5.69
C LEU A 403 -7.33 9.99 -7.16
N LEU A 404 -7.64 10.98 -8.01
CA LEU A 404 -7.88 10.76 -9.45
C LEU A 404 -6.63 10.21 -10.16
N ALA A 405 -5.45 10.75 -9.84
CA ALA A 405 -4.19 10.27 -10.37
C ALA A 405 -3.92 8.80 -9.99
N LEU A 406 -4.20 8.44 -8.72
CA LEU A 406 -4.05 7.08 -8.24
C LEU A 406 -5.06 6.12 -8.89
N LEU A 407 -6.32 6.54 -9.03
CA LEU A 407 -7.36 5.75 -9.71
C LEU A 407 -6.98 5.47 -11.17
N TYR A 408 -6.42 6.46 -11.87
CA TYR A 408 -5.92 6.28 -13.23
C TYR A 408 -4.74 5.30 -13.30
N GLU A 409 -3.78 5.36 -12.37
CA GLU A 409 -2.70 4.37 -12.32
C GLU A 409 -3.22 2.96 -11.98
N VAL A 410 -4.25 2.86 -11.12
CA VAL A 410 -4.93 1.60 -10.81
C VAL A 410 -5.65 1.04 -12.04
N LYS A 411 -6.33 1.86 -12.86
CA LYS A 411 -6.92 1.42 -14.13
C LYS A 411 -5.91 0.67 -14.99
N ARG A 412 -4.71 1.23 -15.14
CA ARG A 412 -3.68 0.70 -16.05
C ARG A 412 -3.00 -0.58 -15.55
N THR A 413 -2.90 -0.74 -14.24
CA THR A 413 -2.05 -1.80 -13.64
C THR A 413 -2.86 -2.88 -12.92
N ASN A 414 -3.96 -2.48 -12.29
CA ASN A 414 -4.73 -3.27 -11.32
C ASN A 414 -6.25 -2.97 -11.43
N SER A 415 -6.78 -2.92 -12.65
CA SER A 415 -8.18 -2.54 -12.95
C SER A 415 -9.23 -3.35 -12.19
N GLN A 416 -8.93 -4.58 -11.77
CA GLN A 416 -9.85 -5.38 -10.96
C GLN A 416 -10.24 -4.72 -9.63
N LEU A 417 -9.41 -3.81 -9.11
CA LEU A 417 -9.70 -3.04 -7.89
C LEU A 417 -10.81 -2.01 -8.10
N LEU A 418 -10.99 -1.50 -9.32
CA LEU A 418 -11.97 -0.45 -9.62
C LEU A 418 -13.41 -0.95 -9.46
N LYS A 419 -13.67 -2.24 -9.67
CA LYS A 419 -15.00 -2.83 -9.53
C LYS A 419 -15.61 -2.61 -8.15
N GLU A 420 -14.80 -2.73 -7.09
CA GLU A 420 -15.24 -2.52 -5.70
C GLU A 420 -15.42 -1.02 -5.38
N GLN A 421 -14.64 -0.15 -6.03
CA GLN A 421 -14.61 1.28 -5.72
C GLN A 421 -15.60 2.11 -6.55
N LYS A 422 -16.07 1.60 -7.70
CA LYS A 422 -16.98 2.32 -8.61
C LYS A 422 -18.20 2.93 -7.89
N PRO A 423 -18.95 2.19 -7.04
CA PRO A 423 -20.12 2.77 -6.36
C PRO A 423 -19.76 3.95 -5.45
N LEU A 424 -18.66 3.84 -4.70
CA LEU A 424 -18.21 4.89 -3.79
C LEU A 424 -17.75 6.13 -4.56
N ILE A 425 -16.90 5.97 -5.59
CA ILE A 425 -16.39 7.11 -6.36
C ILE A 425 -17.53 7.82 -7.11
N TYR A 426 -18.51 7.08 -7.64
CA TYR A 426 -19.68 7.66 -8.28
C TYR A 426 -20.55 8.41 -7.27
N SER A 427 -20.78 7.86 -6.07
CA SER A 427 -21.47 8.57 -4.98
C SER A 427 -20.77 9.88 -4.65
N MET A 428 -19.43 9.85 -4.53
CA MET A 428 -18.65 11.06 -4.27
C MET A 428 -18.82 12.11 -5.38
N ASN A 429 -18.88 11.68 -6.64
CA ASN A 429 -19.12 12.58 -7.77
C ASN A 429 -20.52 13.21 -7.73
N ILE A 430 -21.56 12.41 -7.47
CA ILE A 430 -22.95 12.87 -7.35
C ILE A 430 -23.14 13.82 -6.15
N GLU A 431 -22.44 13.57 -5.04
CA GLU A 431 -22.42 14.45 -3.86
C GLU A 431 -21.65 15.77 -4.08
N GLY A 432 -21.16 16.03 -5.29
CA GLY A 432 -20.46 17.26 -5.64
C GLY A 432 -19.04 17.37 -5.07
N ILE A 433 -18.41 16.26 -4.65
CA ILE A 433 -17.04 16.30 -4.11
C ILE A 433 -16.04 16.81 -5.17
N PHE A 434 -16.29 16.55 -6.46
CA PHE A 434 -15.41 16.94 -7.57
C PHE A 434 -15.91 18.19 -8.34
N GLU A 435 -16.78 19.02 -7.77
CA GLU A 435 -17.43 20.14 -8.48
C GLU A 435 -16.73 21.50 -8.37
N THR A 436 -15.56 21.61 -7.73
CA THR A 436 -14.85 22.90 -7.72
C THR A 436 -14.40 23.26 -9.14
N GLN A 437 -14.15 24.56 -9.40
CA GLN A 437 -13.76 25.03 -10.73
C GLN A 437 -12.54 24.27 -11.29
N THR A 438 -11.56 23.96 -10.43
CA THR A 438 -10.36 23.19 -10.77
C THR A 438 -10.65 21.72 -11.07
N LEU A 439 -11.69 21.14 -10.49
CA LEU A 439 -11.99 19.71 -10.58
C LEU A 439 -13.05 19.38 -11.63
N LYS A 440 -13.93 20.32 -11.98
CA LYS A 440 -14.91 20.16 -13.06
C LYS A 440 -14.24 19.72 -14.37
N VAL A 441 -13.08 20.29 -14.69
CA VAL A 441 -12.31 19.94 -15.89
C VAL A 441 -11.75 18.50 -15.87
N LEU A 442 -11.70 17.88 -14.68
CA LEU A 442 -11.22 16.51 -14.47
C LEU A 442 -12.37 15.49 -14.34
N ALA A 443 -13.62 15.95 -14.21
CA ALA A 443 -14.78 15.08 -14.07
C ALA A 443 -14.92 14.03 -15.20
N PRO A 444 -14.66 14.35 -16.49
CA PRO A 444 -14.67 13.33 -17.55
C PRO A 444 -13.74 12.15 -17.25
N ILE A 445 -12.59 12.42 -16.64
CA ILE A 445 -11.59 11.38 -16.37
C ILE A 445 -12.10 10.35 -15.36
N ILE A 446 -13.02 10.71 -14.47
CA ILE A 446 -13.68 9.74 -13.58
C ILE A 446 -14.42 8.70 -14.43
N PHE A 447 -15.20 9.13 -15.41
CA PHE A 447 -15.94 8.22 -16.29
C PHE A 447 -15.00 7.39 -17.17
N ASN A 448 -13.94 8.00 -17.72
CA ASN A 448 -12.91 7.25 -18.44
C ASN A 448 -12.27 6.18 -17.54
N ILE A 449 -11.97 6.46 -16.26
CA ILE A 449 -11.37 5.49 -15.35
C ILE A 449 -12.23 4.22 -15.19
N PHE A 450 -13.56 4.35 -15.26
CA PHE A 450 -14.51 3.25 -15.07
C PHE A 450 -15.14 2.73 -16.37
N ASP A 451 -14.51 3.03 -17.51
CA ASP A 451 -14.93 2.59 -18.85
C ASP A 451 -16.39 2.98 -19.16
N ASP A 452 -16.77 4.19 -18.77
CA ASP A 452 -18.11 4.77 -18.96
C ASP A 452 -18.08 5.80 -20.09
N GLU A 453 -18.06 5.30 -21.32
CA GLU A 453 -17.84 6.11 -22.54
C GLU A 453 -18.93 7.17 -22.76
N GLU A 454 -20.19 6.83 -22.50
CA GLU A 454 -21.33 7.73 -22.68
C GLU A 454 -21.19 8.98 -21.81
N ASN A 455 -20.94 8.78 -20.50
CA ASN A 455 -20.76 9.91 -19.59
C ASN A 455 -19.44 10.64 -19.82
N PHE A 456 -18.39 9.95 -20.26
CA PHE A 456 -17.13 10.57 -20.62
C PHE A 456 -17.30 11.58 -21.76
N LEU A 457 -17.92 11.17 -22.87
CA LEU A 457 -18.14 12.03 -24.03
C LEU A 457 -19.10 13.17 -23.72
N ALA A 458 -20.22 12.90 -23.05
CA ALA A 458 -21.19 13.92 -22.67
C ALA A 458 -20.58 15.02 -21.79
N ASN A 459 -19.70 14.66 -20.84
CA ASN A 459 -19.02 15.64 -19.99
C ASN A 459 -17.93 16.42 -20.73
N LEU A 460 -17.21 15.79 -21.67
CA LEU A 460 -16.25 16.51 -22.51
C LEU A 460 -16.94 17.55 -23.40
N GLU A 461 -18.06 17.19 -24.03
CA GLU A 461 -18.87 18.10 -24.84
C GLU A 461 -19.42 19.26 -24.00
N ALA A 462 -19.93 18.97 -22.81
CA ALA A 462 -20.46 19.98 -21.90
C ALA A 462 -19.39 20.97 -21.41
N LEU A 463 -18.14 20.53 -21.21
CA LEU A 463 -17.03 21.39 -20.82
C LEU A 463 -16.58 22.33 -21.94
N ASN A 464 -16.61 21.86 -23.19
CA ASN A 464 -16.24 22.62 -24.39
C ASN A 464 -14.91 23.41 -24.27
N ILE A 465 -13.89 22.80 -23.65
CA ILE A 465 -12.59 23.46 -23.42
C ILE A 465 -11.73 23.35 -24.67
N THR A 466 -11.32 24.50 -25.21
CA THR A 466 -10.50 24.60 -26.43
C THR A 466 -9.00 24.80 -26.16
N ASP A 467 -8.58 24.86 -24.89
CA ASP A 467 -7.16 24.99 -24.53
C ASP A 467 -6.35 23.80 -25.07
N SER A 468 -5.30 24.08 -25.85
CA SER A 468 -4.54 23.04 -26.53
C SER A 468 -3.85 22.08 -25.57
N THR A 469 -3.42 22.55 -24.40
CA THR A 469 -2.74 21.72 -23.40
C THR A 469 -3.72 20.80 -22.67
N TYR A 470 -4.96 21.25 -22.45
CA TYR A 470 -6.04 20.40 -21.96
C TYR A 470 -6.43 19.33 -22.99
N VAL A 471 -6.70 19.75 -24.24
CA VAL A 471 -7.13 18.84 -25.31
C VAL A 471 -6.08 17.76 -25.57
N GLU A 472 -4.80 18.13 -25.63
CA GLU A 472 -3.70 17.17 -25.79
C GLU A 472 -3.63 16.20 -24.60
N TRP A 473 -3.82 16.71 -23.38
CA TRP A 473 -3.82 15.86 -22.19
C TRP A 473 -4.96 14.85 -22.20
N VAL A 474 -6.20 15.26 -22.53
CA VAL A 474 -7.36 14.35 -22.64
C VAL A 474 -7.13 13.28 -23.70
N LYS A 475 -6.57 13.65 -24.87
CA LYS A 475 -6.23 12.67 -25.93
C LYS A 475 -5.34 11.54 -25.44
N ARG A 476 -4.38 11.83 -24.55
CA ARG A 476 -3.52 10.80 -23.96
C ARG A 476 -4.32 9.76 -23.15
N PHE A 477 -5.52 10.04 -22.67
CA PHE A 477 -6.35 9.02 -22.00
C PHE A 477 -7.06 8.10 -22.99
N ILE A 478 -7.35 8.62 -24.19
CA ILE A 478 -7.99 7.87 -25.28
C ILE A 478 -6.94 7.01 -26.00
N GLU A 479 -5.73 7.56 -26.22
CA GLU A 479 -4.67 6.91 -26.99
C GLU A 479 -3.84 5.89 -26.19
N ASN A 480 -3.76 6.00 -24.86
CA ASN A 480 -2.98 5.07 -24.01
C ASN A 480 -3.68 3.73 -23.72
N GLU A 481 -4.80 3.44 -24.39
CA GLU A 481 -5.52 2.15 -24.30
C GLU A 481 -5.10 1.13 -25.39
N SER A 482 -4.17 1.49 -26.29
CA SER A 482 -3.63 0.59 -27.33
C SER A 482 -2.34 -0.13 -26.92
#